data_AF-A0A4V1V590-F1
#
_entry.id   AF-A0A4V1V590-F1
#
_cell.length_a   1.000
_cell.length_b   1.000
_cell.length_c   1.000
_cell.angle_alpha   90.00
_cell.angle_beta   90.00
_cell.angle_gamma   90.00
#
_symmetry.space_group_name_H-M   'P 1'
#
loop_
_entity.id
_entity.type
_entity.pdbx_description
1 polymer ?
#
loop_
_entity_poly.entity_id
_entity_poly.type
_entity_poly.pdbx_seq_one_letter_code
_entity_poly.pdbx_strand_id
1 'polypeptide(L)'
;MKRLRGKLGAALILGACTPMGDGNAYDVTLSDSGALALVRPQSEEATIAGIERAARDAAPRGCTAQAAPVLYDLVSGDREAPLPASARLRFAGRLPATLTCG
;
A
#
# COMPACT_ATOMS: atom_id res chain seq x y z
N MET A 1 40.08 -50.85 4.81
CA MET A 1 39.55 -49.50 4.51
C MET A 1 38.21 -49.34 5.22
N LYS A 2 38.12 -48.50 6.25
CA LYS A 2 36.89 -48.22 7.02
C LYS A 2 36.18 -47.01 6.39
N ARG A 3 34.87 -47.09 6.10
CA ARG A 3 34.04 -45.90 5.88
C ARG A 3 32.92 -45.90 6.92
N LEU A 4 33.06 -44.98 7.88
CA LEU A 4 32.06 -44.68 8.89
C LEU A 4 30.94 -43.82 8.29
N ARG A 5 29.72 -44.08 8.79
CA ARG A 5 28.47 -43.35 8.63
C ARG A 5 28.61 -41.84 8.92
N GLY A 6 27.79 -41.05 8.23
CA GLY A 6 26.87 -40.15 8.95
C GLY A 6 26.81 -38.68 8.53
N LYS A 7 25.57 -38.26 8.25
CA LYS A 7 24.93 -36.97 8.61
C LYS A 7 25.09 -35.77 7.67
N LEU A 8 23.95 -35.06 7.59
CA LEU A 8 23.70 -33.71 7.07
C LEU A 8 23.67 -33.65 5.53
N GLY A 9 22.49 -33.64 4.88
CA GLY A 9 21.36 -32.79 5.21
C GLY A 9 21.69 -31.35 4.81
N ALA A 10 21.94 -31.13 3.51
CA ALA A 10 22.14 -29.82 2.92
C ALA A 10 21.25 -29.71 1.67
N ALA A 11 19.93 -29.76 1.89
CA ALA A 11 19.02 -29.11 0.98
C ALA A 11 19.06 -27.63 1.36
N LEU A 12 19.84 -26.83 0.61
CA LEU A 12 19.68 -25.38 0.59
C LEU A 12 18.25 -25.11 0.11
N ILE A 13 17.33 -24.99 1.06
CA ILE A 13 16.06 -24.33 0.83
C ILE A 13 16.44 -22.87 0.65
N LEU A 14 16.53 -22.43 -0.61
CA LEU A 14 16.39 -21.03 -0.98
C LEU A 14 15.17 -20.53 -0.20
N GLY A 15 15.43 -19.76 0.85
CA GLY A 15 14.40 -19.10 1.62
C GLY A 15 13.58 -18.30 0.62
N ALA A 16 12.41 -18.82 0.28
CA ALA A 16 11.36 -18.01 -0.27
C ALA A 16 11.19 -16.89 0.74
N CYS A 17 11.61 -15.68 0.36
CA CYS A 17 10.99 -14.47 0.87
C CYS A 17 9.51 -14.62 0.54
N THR A 18 8.80 -15.31 1.41
CA THR A 18 7.36 -15.21 1.48
C THR A 18 7.16 -13.73 1.75
N PRO A 19 6.50 -12.96 0.87
CA PRO A 19 5.99 -11.69 1.30
C PRO A 19 5.12 -12.04 2.50
N MET A 20 5.60 -11.70 3.71
CA MET A 20 4.71 -11.63 4.85
C MET A 20 3.64 -10.69 4.37
N GLY A 21 2.46 -11.24 4.09
CA GLY A 21 1.34 -10.47 3.60
C GLY A 21 1.18 -9.32 4.57
N ASP A 22 1.53 -8.13 4.11
CA ASP A 22 1.35 -6.90 4.85
C ASP A 22 -0.12 -6.90 5.24
N GLY A 23 -0.41 -7.06 6.54
CA GLY A 23 -1.74 -6.78 7.05
C GLY A 23 -2.11 -5.39 6.52
N ASN A 24 -3.13 -5.33 5.67
CA ASN A 24 -3.39 -4.23 4.74
C ASN A 24 -2.87 -2.89 5.28
N ALA A 25 -1.75 -2.39 4.73
CA ALA A 25 -1.12 -1.14 5.18
C ALA A 25 -2.07 0.07 5.09
N TYR A 26 -3.22 -0.11 4.43
CA TYR A 26 -4.27 0.85 4.22
C TYR A 26 -5.63 0.19 4.43
N ASP A 27 -6.51 0.82 5.21
CA ASP A 27 -7.94 0.53 5.17
C ASP A 27 -8.62 1.46 4.17
N VAL A 28 -9.50 0.92 3.34
CA VAL A 28 -10.20 1.69 2.31
C VAL A 28 -11.71 1.60 2.52
N THR A 29 -12.37 2.76 2.46
CA THR A 29 -13.83 2.86 2.41
C THR A 29 -14.23 3.50 1.09
N LEU A 30 -15.04 2.82 0.28
CA LEU A 30 -15.57 3.38 -0.96
C LEU A 30 -16.87 4.15 -0.69
N SER A 31 -17.11 5.21 -1.44
CA SER A 31 -18.43 5.87 -1.46
C SER A 31 -19.46 5.01 -2.19
N ASP A 32 -20.75 5.20 -1.88
CA ASP A 32 -21.84 4.48 -2.53
C ASP A 32 -21.89 4.70 -4.05
N SER A 33 -21.44 5.88 -4.50
CA SER A 33 -21.31 6.21 -5.93
C SER A 33 -20.14 5.52 -6.63
N GLY A 34 -19.20 4.93 -5.89
CA GLY A 34 -17.95 4.38 -6.42
C GLY A 34 -16.96 5.42 -6.95
N ALA A 35 -17.26 6.72 -6.85
CA ALA A 35 -16.43 7.80 -7.38
C ALA A 35 -15.34 8.28 -6.41
N LEU A 36 -15.42 7.92 -5.13
CA LEU A 36 -14.48 8.34 -4.10
C LEU A 36 -14.07 7.15 -3.22
N ALA A 37 -12.81 7.16 -2.81
CA ALA A 37 -12.24 6.27 -1.80
C ALA A 37 -11.66 7.10 -0.65
N LEU A 38 -11.94 6.69 0.58
CA LEU A 38 -11.32 7.22 1.79
C LEU A 38 -10.30 6.19 2.29
N VAL A 39 -9.03 6.55 2.24
CA VAL A 39 -7.91 5.66 2.57
C VAL A 39 -7.32 6.05 3.92
N ARG A 40 -7.32 5.12 4.88
CA ARG A 40 -6.68 5.29 6.18
C ARG A 40 -5.39 4.47 6.21
N PRO A 41 -4.21 5.11 6.19
CA PRO A 41 -2.95 4.39 6.38
C PRO A 41 -2.85 3.82 7.80
N GLN A 42 -2.18 2.68 7.95
CA GLN A 42 -1.86 2.08 9.25
C GLN A 42 -0.46 2.45 9.74
N SER A 43 0.41 2.93 8.83
CA SER A 43 1.77 3.38 9.13
C SER A 43 1.93 4.90 8.89
N GLU A 44 3.02 5.45 9.45
CA GLU A 44 3.44 6.84 9.21
C GLU A 44 4.17 7.02 7.87
N GLU A 45 4.55 5.93 7.21
CA GLU A 45 5.28 5.93 5.91
C GLU A 45 4.32 5.93 4.71
N ALA A 46 3.13 6.50 4.87
CA ALA A 46 2.13 6.54 3.81
C ALA A 46 2.58 7.45 2.66
N THR A 47 2.46 6.99 1.42
CA THR A 47 2.81 7.76 0.22
C THR A 47 1.58 8.00 -0.66
N ILE A 48 1.64 8.97 -1.57
CA ILE A 48 0.57 9.21 -2.54
C ILE A 48 0.36 7.96 -3.41
N ALA A 49 1.46 7.35 -3.89
CA ALA A 49 1.42 6.14 -4.69
C ALA A 49 0.78 4.97 -3.93
N GLY A 50 1.04 4.84 -2.63
CA GLY A 50 0.41 3.85 -1.76
C GLY A 50 -1.09 4.07 -1.62
N ILE A 51 -1.52 5.31 -1.42
CA ILE A 51 -2.95 5.68 -1.31
C ILE A 51 -3.69 5.36 -2.61
N GLU A 52 -3.14 5.76 -3.75
CA GLU A 52 -3.75 5.53 -5.06
C GLU A 52 -3.82 4.04 -5.39
N ARG A 53 -2.76 3.30 -5.08
CA ARG A 53 -2.75 1.84 -5.22
C ARG A 53 -3.85 1.20 -4.37
N ALA A 54 -3.92 1.55 -3.08
CA ALA A 54 -4.93 1.01 -2.17
C ALA A 54 -6.36 1.34 -2.63
N ALA A 55 -6.61 2.59 -3.03
CA ALA A 55 -7.92 3.02 -3.55
C ALA A 55 -8.31 2.26 -4.82
N ARG A 56 -7.38 2.13 -5.77
CA ARG A 56 -7.59 1.40 -7.03
C ARG A 56 -7.85 -0.08 -6.79
N ASP A 57 -7.05 -0.72 -5.94
CA ASP A 57 -7.14 -2.16 -5.70
C ASP A 57 -8.43 -2.54 -4.94
N ALA A 58 -9.01 -1.59 -4.18
CA ALA A 58 -10.33 -1.74 -3.56
C ALA A 58 -11.51 -1.51 -4.53
N ALA A 59 -11.30 -0.72 -5.60
CA ALA A 59 -12.33 -0.36 -6.57
C ALA A 59 -12.66 -1.51 -7.55
N PRO A 60 -13.78 -1.44 -8.30
CA PRO A 60 -14.04 -2.34 -9.41
C PRO A 60 -12.88 -2.37 -10.42
N ARG A 61 -12.71 -3.52 -11.11
CA ARG A 61 -11.66 -3.66 -12.13
C ARG A 61 -11.81 -2.62 -13.23
N GLY A 62 -10.68 -2.07 -13.69
CA GLY A 62 -10.65 -1.05 -14.74
C GLY A 62 -10.73 0.39 -14.23
N CYS A 63 -10.92 0.59 -12.92
CA CYS A 63 -10.84 1.92 -12.34
C CYS A 63 -9.39 2.39 -12.20
N THR A 64 -9.22 3.71 -12.28
CA THR A 64 -8.00 4.44 -11.90
C THR A 64 -8.29 5.23 -10.63
N ALA A 65 -7.25 5.51 -9.85
CA ALA A 65 -7.36 6.29 -8.62
C ALA A 65 -6.39 7.46 -8.65
N GLN A 66 -6.85 8.61 -8.16
CA GLN A 66 -6.04 9.81 -8.00
C GLN A 66 -6.25 10.39 -6.61
N ALA A 67 -5.18 10.54 -5.84
CA ALA A 67 -5.23 11.15 -4.52
C ALA A 67 -5.64 12.64 -4.62
N ALA A 68 -6.18 13.19 -3.54
CA ALA A 68 -6.57 14.60 -3.53
C ALA A 68 -5.39 15.52 -3.88
N PRO A 69 -5.57 16.53 -4.77
CA PRO A 69 -4.48 17.36 -5.29
C PRO A 69 -3.59 18.00 -4.20
N VAL A 70 -4.18 18.43 -3.08
CA VAL A 70 -3.42 19.03 -1.97
C VAL A 70 -2.36 18.10 -1.39
N LEU A 71 -2.49 16.78 -1.53
CA LEU A 71 -1.48 15.83 -1.07
C LEU A 71 -0.20 15.94 -1.89
N TYR A 72 -0.31 16.21 -3.20
CA TYR A 72 0.82 16.43 -4.09
C TYR A 72 1.58 17.70 -3.70
N ASP A 73 0.87 18.76 -3.34
CA ASP A 73 1.48 20.02 -2.91
C ASP A 73 2.33 19.84 -1.64
N LEU A 74 1.92 18.94 -0.73
CA LEU A 74 2.63 18.68 0.52
C LEU A 74 3.99 17.99 0.35
N VAL A 75 4.20 17.32 -0.79
CA VAL A 75 5.43 16.57 -1.09
C VAL A 75 6.10 17.05 -2.38
N SER A 76 5.80 18.29 -2.81
CA SER A 76 6.34 18.89 -4.04
C SER A 76 6.16 18.00 -5.29
N GLY A 77 5.06 17.25 -5.35
CA GLY A 77 4.74 16.34 -6.44
C GLY A 77 5.44 14.97 -6.40
N ASP A 78 6.29 14.69 -5.42
CA ASP A 78 6.93 13.38 -5.28
C ASP A 78 5.94 12.35 -4.71
N ARG A 79 5.43 11.48 -5.58
CA ARG A 79 4.39 10.50 -5.22
C ARG A 79 4.86 9.39 -4.30
N GLU A 80 6.17 9.15 -4.23
CA GLU A 80 6.77 8.10 -3.41
C GLU A 80 7.35 8.64 -2.09
N ALA A 81 7.40 9.97 -1.94
CA ALA A 81 7.80 10.58 -0.67
C ALA A 81 6.76 10.29 0.43
N PRO A 82 7.20 10.01 1.67
CA PRO A 82 6.30 9.91 2.81
C PRO A 82 5.52 11.20 3.00
N LEU A 83 4.21 11.08 3.19
CA LEU A 83 3.35 12.21 3.49
C LEU A 83 3.66 12.74 4.90
N PRO A 84 3.75 14.07 5.07
CA PRO A 84 3.90 14.64 6.40
C PRO A 84 2.66 14.35 7.24
N ALA A 85 2.81 14.27 8.57
CA ALA A 85 1.70 14.04 9.51
C ALA A 85 0.54 15.05 9.35
N SER A 86 0.83 16.26 8.87
CA SER A 86 -0.16 17.28 8.55
C SER A 86 -1.18 16.83 7.49
N ALA A 87 -0.81 15.95 6.57
CA ALA A 87 -1.73 15.36 5.59
C ALA A 87 -2.88 14.61 6.28
N ARG A 88 -2.54 13.77 7.27
CA ARG A 88 -3.54 12.98 8.02
C ARG A 88 -4.45 13.89 8.83
N LEU A 89 -3.89 14.88 9.53
CA LEU A 89 -4.67 15.82 10.33
C LEU A 89 -5.70 16.59 9.48
N ARG A 90 -5.33 16.99 8.27
CA ARG A 90 -6.18 17.76 7.36
C ARG A 90 -7.45 17.01 6.92
N PHE A 91 -7.38 15.69 6.89
CA PHE A 91 -8.46 14.81 6.47
C PHE A 91 -8.96 13.87 7.58
N ALA A 92 -8.78 14.24 8.85
CA ALA A 92 -9.20 13.43 10.00
C ALA A 92 -8.73 11.96 9.93
N GLY A 93 -7.52 11.74 9.41
CA GLY A 93 -6.88 10.43 9.25
C GLY A 93 -7.32 9.62 8.03
N ARG A 94 -8.20 10.15 7.16
CA ARG A 94 -8.75 9.46 5.99
C ARG A 94 -8.46 10.24 4.71
N LEU A 95 -7.41 9.85 4.02
CA LEU A 95 -6.90 10.52 2.83
C LEU A 95 -7.80 10.21 1.62
N PRO A 96 -8.40 11.22 0.98
CA PRO A 96 -9.31 10.99 -0.14
C PRO A 96 -8.58 10.72 -1.45
N ALA A 97 -9.14 9.81 -2.25
CA ALA A 97 -8.78 9.57 -3.63
C ALA A 97 -10.04 9.50 -4.50
N THR A 98 -10.01 10.16 -5.66
CA THR A 98 -11.05 10.07 -6.69
C THR A 98 -10.84 8.80 -7.50
N LEU A 99 -11.93 8.13 -7.84
CA LEU A 99 -11.96 6.96 -8.70
C LEU A 99 -12.61 7.31 -10.04
N THR A 100 -11.94 6.93 -11.12
CA THR A 100 -12.45 7.08 -12.48
C THR A 100 -12.45 5.71 -13.16
N CYS A 101 -13.64 5.21 -13.49
CA CYS A 101 -13.85 3.90 -14.10
C CYS A 101 -14.38 4.10 -15.53
N GLY A 102 -13.86 3.32 -16.49
CA GLY A 102 -14.27 3.33 -17.89
C GLY A 102 -15.33 2.28 -18.24
#